data_AF-A0A849GBV2-F1
#
_entry.id   AF-A0A849GBV2-F1
#
_cell.length_a   1.000
_cell.length_b   1.000
_cell.length_c   1.000
_cell.angle_alpha   90.00
_cell.angle_beta   90.00
_cell.angle_gamma   90.00
#
_symmetry.space_group_name_H-M   'P 1'
#
loop_
_entity.id
_entity.type
_entity.pdbx_description
1 polymer ?
#
loop_
_entity_poly.entity_id
_entity_poly.type
_entity_poly.pdbx_seq_one_letter_code
_entity_poly.pdbx_strand_id
1 'polypeptide(L)'
;MRASLAVASLLFAALFTGCGGGGGSAATPSLPTPDPATTVTVYYLRVTPEYDGWGLHLWGDAIAANVTTTWSSPRLPNRVENGAAVFEVPVTNEAGNLNFIAHNGDLKSPIHDLGIVPRDFGNEVWIVQDEVASANGIIGTPFASESAALAALSALGDKSAGLDLAPVVVNDVDLGLPAAWVDSAAFIEIYVRGYQDSDGDGIGDFQGLISRLDYLESLGVTGIWLMPITESADNDHGYAVEDYRAVETDFGSMTDFELLLAEAHARDIAIIID
;
A
#
# COMPACT_ATOMS: atom_id res chain seq x y z
N MET A 1 -16.67 14.41 -26.75
CA MET A 1 -16.70 14.36 -25.28
C MET A 1 -15.29 14.08 -24.82
N ARG A 2 -14.65 15.04 -24.14
CA ARG A 2 -13.32 14.89 -23.55
C ARG A 2 -13.51 14.44 -22.10
N ALA A 3 -12.83 13.39 -21.68
CA ALA A 3 -12.60 13.08 -20.28
C ALA A 3 -11.08 13.07 -20.06
N SER A 4 -10.58 14.10 -19.39
CA SER A 4 -9.24 14.13 -18.81
C SER A 4 -9.29 13.33 -17.50
N LEU A 5 -8.40 12.35 -17.33
CA LEU A 5 -8.10 11.79 -16.01
C LEU A 5 -6.78 12.40 -15.55
N ALA A 6 -6.88 13.30 -14.57
CA ALA A 6 -5.77 13.73 -13.73
C ALA A 6 -5.87 12.93 -12.44
N VAL A 7 -4.83 12.18 -12.08
CA VAL A 7 -4.73 11.54 -10.77
C VAL A 7 -4.02 12.52 -9.84
N ALA A 8 -4.73 12.91 -8.79
CA ALA A 8 -4.34 13.93 -7.83
C ALA A 8 -3.26 13.43 -6.88
N SER A 9 -2.25 14.28 -6.64
CA SER A 9 -1.30 14.17 -5.55
C SER A 9 -2.00 14.40 -4.21
N LEU A 10 -1.92 13.46 -3.27
CA LEU A 10 -2.13 13.74 -1.85
C LEU A 10 -0.80 14.20 -1.24
N LEU A 11 -0.78 15.46 -0.82
CA LEU A 11 0.29 16.10 -0.07
C LEU A 11 -0.17 16.17 1.39
N PHE A 12 0.46 15.44 2.31
CA PHE A 12 0.27 15.67 3.75
C PHE A 12 1.38 16.58 4.25
N ALA A 13 1.01 17.83 4.56
CA ALA A 13 1.86 18.81 5.25
C ALA A 13 1.48 18.82 6.73
N ALA A 14 2.40 18.41 7.60
CA ALA A 14 2.27 18.64 9.04
C ALA A 14 2.81 20.05 9.38
N LEU A 15 1.89 20.96 9.69
CA LEU A 15 2.22 22.25 10.32
C LEU A 15 2.62 22.02 11.79
N PHE A 16 3.89 22.30 12.12
CA PHE A 16 4.27 22.58 13.50
C PHE A 16 3.88 24.02 13.86
N THR A 17 2.86 24.18 14.68
CA THR A 17 2.59 25.45 15.37
C THR A 17 3.15 25.35 16.79
N GLY A 18 4.13 26.19 17.09
CA GLY A 18 4.70 26.30 18.43
C GLY A 18 3.75 26.97 19.41
N CYS A 19 3.79 26.51 20.66
CA CYS A 19 3.59 27.35 21.84
C CYS A 19 4.43 26.79 23.00
N GLY A 20 5.05 27.68 23.77
CA GLY A 20 6.27 27.39 24.53
C GLY A 20 6.10 26.92 25.98
N GLY A 21 7.25 26.55 26.56
CA GLY A 21 7.62 26.84 27.94
C GLY A 21 7.42 25.72 28.98
N GLY A 22 8.45 24.88 29.14
CA GLY A 22 8.61 24.02 30.33
C GLY A 22 10.00 23.41 30.34
N GLY A 23 10.89 23.93 31.19
CA GLY A 23 12.31 23.58 31.23
C GLY A 23 12.56 22.12 31.64
N GLY A 24 13.15 21.36 30.73
CA GLY A 24 13.83 20.10 30.97
C GLY A 24 15.08 20.07 30.11
N SER A 25 16.22 19.69 30.68
CA SER A 25 17.54 19.68 30.03
C SER A 25 17.48 18.88 28.71
N ALA A 26 17.46 19.57 27.58
CA ALA A 26 17.48 18.94 26.26
C ALA A 26 18.86 18.29 26.05
N ALA A 27 18.87 16.97 25.90
CA ALA A 27 20.00 16.28 25.31
C ALA A 27 20.29 16.91 23.95
N THR A 28 21.56 17.27 23.70
CA THR A 28 22.02 17.66 22.37
C THR A 28 21.51 16.62 21.36
N PRO A 29 20.74 17.02 20.32
CA PRO A 29 20.36 16.06 19.29
C PRO A 29 21.66 15.58 18.64
N SER A 30 21.98 14.31 18.83
CA SER A 30 23.00 13.66 18.04
C SER A 30 22.51 13.72 16.60
N LEU A 31 23.35 14.22 15.69
CA LEU A 31 23.13 14.04 14.26
C LEU A 31 22.82 12.56 14.02
N PRO A 32 21.83 12.21 13.18
CA PRO A 32 21.61 10.82 12.81
C PRO A 32 22.95 10.25 12.36
N THR A 33 23.40 9.17 13.01
CA THR A 33 24.45 8.34 12.44
C THR A 33 24.01 7.99 11.02
N PRO A 34 24.86 8.15 9.99
CA PRO A 34 24.52 7.69 8.65
C PRO A 34 24.05 6.26 8.77
N ASP A 35 22.85 5.96 8.24
CA ASP A 35 22.43 4.57 8.10
C ASP A 35 23.54 3.82 7.35
N PRO A 36 23.79 2.55 7.69
CA PRO A 36 24.70 1.72 6.90
C PRO A 36 24.29 1.84 5.43
N ALA A 37 25.27 1.93 4.52
CA ALA A 37 24.98 2.17 3.11
C ALA A 37 24.02 1.10 2.56
N THR A 38 22.76 1.48 2.37
CA THR A 38 21.72 0.63 1.82
C THR A 38 21.74 0.75 0.30
N THR A 39 21.39 -0.33 -0.38
CA THR A 39 21.29 -0.34 -1.84
C THR A 39 19.83 -0.41 -2.23
N VAL A 40 19.35 0.59 -2.99
CA VAL A 40 18.06 0.52 -3.67
C VAL A 40 18.28 -0.16 -5.03
N THR A 41 17.51 -1.20 -5.32
CA THR A 41 17.55 -1.90 -6.60
C THR A 41 16.41 -1.42 -7.48
N VAL A 42 16.74 -0.86 -8.63
CA VAL A 42 15.77 -0.38 -9.63
C VAL A 42 15.76 -1.37 -10.80
N TYR A 43 14.60 -1.95 -11.06
CA TYR A 43 14.32 -2.81 -12.20
C TYR A 43 13.62 -1.98 -13.27
N TYR A 44 14.18 -1.94 -14.48
CA TYR A 44 13.55 -1.29 -15.63
C TYR A 44 13.18 -2.32 -16.68
N LEU A 45 11.88 -2.53 -16.85
CA LEU A 45 11.31 -3.44 -17.83
C LEU A 45 10.90 -2.66 -19.08
N ARG A 46 11.49 -3.03 -20.22
CA ARG A 46 11.11 -2.52 -21.54
C ARG A 46 10.30 -3.55 -22.31
N VAL A 47 9.49 -3.09 -23.27
CA VAL A 47 8.71 -3.96 -24.18
C VAL A 47 9.61 -4.91 -24.93
N THR A 48 10.82 -4.46 -25.27
CA THR A 48 11.87 -5.26 -25.85
C THR A 48 13.08 -5.27 -24.91
N PRO A 49 13.71 -6.42 -24.66
CA PRO A 49 14.78 -6.55 -23.65
C PRO A 49 16.14 -6.03 -24.17
N GLU A 50 16.14 -5.01 -25.03
CA GLU A 50 17.38 -4.33 -25.42
C GLU A 50 17.58 -3.10 -24.52
N TYR A 51 18.78 -2.90 -24.02
CA TYR A 51 19.08 -1.80 -23.08
C TYR A 51 20.27 -0.94 -23.53
N ASP A 52 20.77 -1.17 -24.74
CA ASP A 52 21.86 -0.40 -25.31
C ASP A 52 21.50 1.10 -25.36
N GLY A 53 22.31 1.91 -24.68
CA GLY A 53 22.13 3.36 -24.56
C GLY A 53 21.14 3.81 -23.47
N TRP A 54 20.38 2.89 -22.86
CA TRP A 54 19.49 3.22 -21.75
C TRP A 54 20.27 3.26 -20.42
N GLY A 55 20.04 4.33 -19.66
CA GLY A 55 20.62 4.49 -18.34
C GLY A 55 19.72 5.28 -17.41
N LEU A 56 20.09 5.28 -16.13
CA LEU A 56 19.38 5.97 -15.07
C LEU A 56 20.08 7.29 -14.75
N HIS A 57 19.41 8.41 -14.98
CA HIS A 57 19.80 9.69 -14.42
C HIS A 57 19.26 9.80 -13.00
N LEU A 58 20.10 10.24 -12.06
CA LEU A 58 19.89 10.19 -10.61
C LEU A 58 20.14 11.56 -9.98
N TRP A 59 19.25 12.01 -9.09
CA TRP A 59 19.44 13.21 -8.27
C TRP A 59 18.68 13.12 -6.94
N GLY A 60 19.09 13.93 -5.96
CA GLY A 60 18.50 13.93 -4.62
C GLY A 60 19.53 13.69 -3.52
N ASP A 61 19.12 13.89 -2.28
CA ASP A 61 19.96 13.87 -1.08
C ASP A 61 20.01 12.51 -0.39
N ALA A 62 19.29 11.51 -0.90
CA ALA A 62 19.44 10.11 -0.48
C ALA A 62 20.71 9.46 -1.02
N ILE A 63 21.13 9.83 -2.23
CA ILE A 63 22.14 9.13 -3.02
C ILE A 63 23.53 9.29 -2.41
N ALA A 64 24.29 8.19 -2.36
CA ALA A 64 25.67 8.22 -1.89
C ALA A 64 26.52 9.18 -2.73
N ALA A 65 27.37 10.00 -2.09
CA ALA A 65 28.12 11.08 -2.76
C ALA A 65 29.07 10.61 -3.90
N ASN A 66 29.45 9.32 -3.92
CA ASN A 66 30.26 8.72 -4.98
C ASN A 66 29.44 8.29 -6.21
N VAL A 67 28.11 8.33 -6.13
CA VAL A 67 27.20 8.00 -7.21
C VAL A 67 26.76 9.32 -7.85
N THR A 68 27.45 9.69 -8.92
CA THR A 68 27.13 10.90 -9.68
C THR A 68 26.70 10.53 -11.09
N THR A 69 25.64 11.19 -11.57
CA THR A 69 25.19 11.05 -12.96
C THR A 69 25.00 12.43 -13.56
N THR A 70 25.14 12.53 -14.87
CA THR A 70 24.71 13.71 -15.64
C THR A 70 23.79 13.25 -16.75
N TRP A 71 23.06 14.16 -17.37
CA TRP A 71 22.22 13.81 -18.52
C TRP A 71 23.02 13.12 -19.64
N SER A 72 24.24 13.55 -19.91
CA SER A 72 25.11 12.92 -20.93
C SER A 72 25.84 11.66 -20.46
N SER A 73 25.78 11.35 -19.15
CA SER A 73 26.47 10.21 -18.55
C SER A 73 25.58 9.61 -17.46
N PRO A 74 24.49 8.92 -17.83
CA PRO A 74 23.66 8.22 -16.87
C PRO A 74 24.36 6.99 -16.29
N ARG A 75 23.80 6.46 -15.20
CA ARG A 75 24.21 5.18 -14.66
C ARG A 75 23.74 4.07 -15.60
N LEU A 76 24.67 3.23 -16.07
CA LEU A 76 24.32 2.06 -16.88
C LEU A 76 23.81 0.91 -15.99
N PRO A 77 23.02 -0.03 -16.55
CA PRO A 77 22.58 -1.20 -15.82
C PRO A 77 23.76 -1.98 -15.25
N ASN A 78 23.65 -2.44 -14.01
CA ASN A 78 24.60 -3.38 -13.40
C ASN A 78 24.54 -4.74 -14.12
N ARG A 79 23.32 -5.17 -14.50
CA ARG A 79 23.03 -6.41 -15.23
C ARG A 79 21.67 -6.34 -15.92
N VAL A 80 21.39 -7.35 -16.74
CA VAL A 80 20.03 -7.67 -17.20
C VAL A 80 19.64 -9.00 -16.58
N GLU A 81 18.49 -9.04 -15.91
CA GLU A 81 17.99 -10.21 -15.17
C GLU A 81 16.49 -10.35 -15.43
N ASN A 82 16.04 -11.55 -15.80
CA ASN A 82 14.64 -11.84 -16.14
C ASN A 82 13.99 -10.85 -17.12
N GLY A 83 14.78 -10.34 -18.09
CA GLY A 83 14.31 -9.40 -19.09
C GLY A 83 14.30 -7.93 -18.65
N ALA A 84 14.61 -7.61 -17.39
CA ALA A 84 14.71 -6.24 -16.87
C ALA A 84 16.18 -5.80 -16.76
N ALA A 85 16.46 -4.52 -17.05
CA ALA A 85 17.71 -3.89 -16.66
C ALA A 85 17.70 -3.61 -15.16
N VAL A 86 18.75 -4.02 -14.46
CA VAL A 86 18.87 -3.88 -13.01
C VAL A 86 19.93 -2.84 -12.68
N PHE A 87 19.55 -1.84 -11.89
CA PHE A 87 20.44 -0.79 -11.39
C PHE A 87 20.50 -0.87 -9.87
N GLU A 88 21.71 -1.01 -9.33
CA GLU A 88 21.95 -0.97 -7.89
C GLU A 88 22.39 0.45 -7.54
N VAL A 89 21.62 1.16 -6.71
CA VAL A 89 21.85 2.55 -6.34
C VAL A 89 22.21 2.63 -4.85
N PRO A 90 23.49 2.86 -4.53
CA PRO A 90 23.90 3.13 -3.15
C PRO A 90 23.27 4.40 -2.58
N VAL A 91 22.69 4.28 -1.39
CA VAL A 91 22.01 5.34 -0.62
C VAL A 91 22.70 5.48 0.74
N THR A 92 22.89 6.72 1.20
CA THR A 92 23.49 7.04 2.51
C THR A 92 22.56 7.83 3.42
N ASN A 93 21.38 8.23 2.93
CA ASN A 93 20.36 8.96 3.68
C ASN A 93 18.97 8.43 3.28
N GLU A 94 18.47 7.42 3.98
CA GLU A 94 17.19 6.77 3.63
C GLU A 94 15.98 7.68 3.83
N ALA A 95 16.11 8.74 4.64
CA ALA A 95 15.07 9.76 4.81
C ALA A 95 15.12 10.86 3.74
N GLY A 96 16.14 10.85 2.87
CA GLY A 96 16.27 11.77 1.75
C GLY A 96 15.46 11.32 0.53
N ASN A 97 15.40 12.20 -0.46
CA ASN A 97 14.79 11.88 -1.75
C ASN A 97 15.80 11.16 -2.65
N LEU A 98 15.38 10.04 -3.23
CA LEU A 98 16.01 9.39 -4.36
C LEU A 98 15.13 9.65 -5.59
N ASN A 99 15.56 10.54 -6.47
CA ASN A 99 14.87 10.84 -7.72
C ASN A 99 15.65 10.29 -8.91
N PHE A 100 14.92 9.85 -9.93
CA PHE A 100 15.51 9.19 -11.07
C PHE A 100 14.63 9.24 -12.32
N ILE A 101 15.27 9.08 -13.48
CA ILE A 101 14.60 8.93 -14.77
C ILE A 101 15.42 8.00 -15.68
N ALA A 102 14.75 7.03 -16.30
CA ALA A 102 15.36 6.17 -17.29
C ALA A 102 15.30 6.85 -18.68
N HIS A 103 16.45 6.95 -19.34
CA HIS A 103 16.55 7.64 -20.62
C HIS A 103 17.65 7.07 -21.52
N ASN A 104 17.54 7.33 -22.83
CA ASN A 104 18.52 7.02 -23.87
C ASN A 104 18.69 8.24 -24.77
N GLY A 105 19.77 8.99 -24.56
CA GLY A 105 19.88 10.34 -25.09
C GLY A 105 18.74 11.21 -24.58
N ASP A 106 18.01 11.85 -25.50
CA ASP A 106 16.85 12.68 -25.17
C ASP A 106 15.54 11.89 -25.08
N LEU A 107 15.55 10.58 -25.35
CA LEU A 107 14.39 9.73 -25.14
C LEU A 107 14.28 9.37 -23.67
N LYS A 108 13.10 9.54 -23.06
CA LYS A 108 12.82 9.07 -21.69
C LYS A 108 11.57 8.21 -21.65
N SER A 109 11.59 7.26 -20.72
CA SER A 109 10.43 6.47 -20.35
C SER A 109 10.69 5.89 -18.95
N PRO A 110 9.96 6.32 -17.90
CA PRO A 110 8.71 7.07 -17.99
C PRO A 110 8.80 8.51 -18.50
N ILE A 111 7.68 9.11 -18.93
CA ILE A 111 7.65 10.52 -19.36
C ILE A 111 7.85 11.49 -18.20
N HIS A 112 7.56 11.06 -16.98
CA HIS A 112 7.66 11.86 -15.75
C HIS A 112 8.84 11.40 -14.92
N ASP A 113 9.47 12.37 -14.26
CA ASP A 113 10.50 12.12 -13.27
C ASP A 113 9.90 11.28 -12.13
N LEU A 114 10.65 10.28 -11.67
CA LEU A 114 10.26 9.42 -10.57
C LEU A 114 11.03 9.80 -9.32
N GLY A 115 10.45 9.55 -8.14
CA GLY A 115 11.12 9.76 -6.87
C GLY A 115 10.51 8.94 -5.76
N ILE A 116 11.37 8.49 -4.84
CA ILE A 116 10.99 7.79 -3.62
C ILE A 116 11.74 8.35 -2.42
N VAL A 117 11.21 8.11 -1.21
CA VAL A 117 11.97 8.18 0.04
C VAL A 117 12.26 6.73 0.45
N PRO A 118 13.51 6.24 0.38
CA PRO A 118 13.81 4.82 0.60
C PRO A 118 13.31 4.25 1.93
N ARG A 119 13.32 5.05 3.00
CA ARG A 119 12.78 4.67 4.31
C ARG A 119 11.30 4.27 4.25
N ASP A 120 10.51 5.00 3.47
CA ASP A 120 9.07 4.84 3.42
C ASP A 120 8.65 3.87 2.31
N PHE A 121 9.41 3.84 1.21
CA PHE A 121 9.10 3.04 0.02
C PHE A 121 9.71 1.63 0.05
N GLY A 122 10.86 1.46 0.70
CA GLY A 122 11.66 0.25 0.65
C GLY A 122 12.82 0.33 -0.35
N ASN A 123 13.45 -0.83 -0.59
CA ASN A 123 14.72 -0.95 -1.32
C ASN A 123 14.58 -1.54 -2.74
N GLU A 124 13.35 -1.76 -3.21
CA GLU A 124 13.08 -2.35 -4.53
C GLU A 124 12.09 -1.49 -5.31
N VAL A 125 12.46 -1.10 -6.53
CA VAL A 125 11.66 -0.24 -7.42
C VAL A 125 11.50 -0.92 -8.77
N TRP A 126 10.28 -1.02 -9.26
CA TRP A 126 9.98 -1.52 -10.61
C TRP A 126 9.47 -0.40 -11.51
N ILE A 127 10.16 -0.17 -12.62
CA ILE A 127 9.81 0.76 -13.68
C ILE A 127 9.40 -0.04 -14.90
N VAL A 128 8.23 0.25 -15.46
CA VAL A 128 7.76 -0.32 -16.73
C VAL A 128 7.77 0.77 -17.78
N GLN A 129 8.28 0.46 -18.96
CA GLN A 129 8.28 1.37 -20.10
C GLN A 129 6.85 1.81 -20.46
N ASP A 130 6.63 3.13 -20.44
CA ASP A 130 5.43 3.82 -20.91
C ASP A 130 5.70 4.52 -22.26
N GLU A 131 4.94 5.56 -22.59
CA GLU A 131 5.18 6.45 -23.72
C GLU A 131 6.65 6.94 -23.78
N VAL A 132 7.32 6.68 -24.89
CA VAL A 132 8.66 7.19 -25.12
C VAL A 132 8.56 8.63 -25.63
N ALA A 133 9.04 9.57 -24.84
CA ALA A 133 9.02 11.00 -25.18
C ALA A 133 10.42 11.58 -25.34
N SER A 134 10.51 12.66 -26.11
CA SER A 134 11.68 13.55 -26.17
C SER A 134 11.32 14.98 -25.78
N ALA A 135 12.31 15.88 -25.78
CA ALA A 135 12.10 17.32 -25.67
C ALA A 135 11.11 17.90 -26.72
N ASN A 136 10.88 17.20 -27.83
CA ASN A 136 9.99 17.61 -28.91
C ASN A 136 8.60 16.92 -28.87
N GLY A 137 8.28 16.17 -27.80
CA GLY A 137 7.00 15.47 -27.62
C GLY A 137 7.12 13.94 -27.64
N ILE A 138 5.97 13.26 -27.61
CA ILE A 138 5.87 11.79 -27.63
C ILE A 138 6.32 11.26 -28.99
N ILE A 139 7.29 10.36 -29.00
CA ILE A 139 7.91 9.76 -30.20
C ILE A 139 7.41 8.33 -30.44
N GLY A 140 6.91 7.64 -29.42
CA GLY A 140 6.29 6.33 -29.59
C GLY A 140 5.52 5.87 -28.37
N THR A 141 4.41 5.18 -28.59
CA THR A 141 3.72 4.43 -27.54
C THR A 141 4.28 3.00 -27.52
N PRO A 142 4.65 2.46 -26.34
CA PRO A 142 5.32 1.15 -26.22
C PRO A 142 4.44 0.01 -26.73
N PHE A 143 3.13 0.22 -26.67
CA PHE A 143 2.14 -0.68 -27.23
C PHE A 143 1.43 0.00 -28.39
N ALA A 144 1.27 -0.72 -29.50
CA ALA A 144 0.53 -0.26 -30.67
C ALA A 144 -0.98 -0.12 -30.39
N SER A 145 -1.47 -0.72 -29.30
CA SER A 145 -2.85 -0.65 -28.82
C SER A 145 -2.93 -1.05 -27.35
N GLU A 146 -4.03 -0.71 -26.69
CA GLU A 146 -4.38 -1.16 -25.34
C GLU A 146 -4.38 -2.70 -25.22
N SER A 147 -4.87 -3.42 -26.24
CA SER A 147 -4.80 -4.89 -26.26
C SER A 147 -3.36 -5.43 -26.23
N ALA A 148 -2.41 -4.75 -26.88
CA ALA A 148 -1.01 -5.16 -26.84
C ALA A 148 -0.38 -4.88 -25.46
N ALA A 149 -0.80 -3.80 -24.79
CA ALA A 149 -0.40 -3.49 -23.42
C ALA A 149 -0.92 -4.55 -22.43
N LEU A 150 -2.20 -4.89 -22.53
CA LEU A 150 -2.85 -5.90 -21.69
C LEU A 150 -2.25 -7.30 -21.91
N ALA A 151 -1.91 -7.66 -23.15
CA ALA A 151 -1.24 -8.92 -23.44
C ALA A 151 0.16 -9.02 -22.83
N ALA A 152 0.93 -7.93 -22.86
CA ALA A 152 2.25 -7.87 -22.23
C ALA A 152 2.15 -7.89 -20.70
N LEU A 153 1.18 -7.17 -20.12
CA LEU A 153 0.89 -7.20 -18.68
C LEU A 153 0.48 -8.60 -18.22
N SER A 154 -0.41 -9.26 -18.95
CA SER A 154 -0.84 -10.64 -18.67
C SER A 154 0.33 -11.64 -18.72
N ALA A 155 1.31 -11.41 -19.62
CA ALA A 155 2.51 -12.25 -19.73
C ALA A 155 3.48 -12.10 -18.54
N LEU A 156 3.41 -11.02 -17.77
CA LEU A 156 4.19 -10.82 -16.54
C LEU A 156 3.64 -11.61 -15.34
N GLY A 157 2.45 -12.22 -15.50
CA GLY A 157 1.71 -12.84 -14.41
C GLY A 157 0.86 -11.81 -13.70
N ASP A 158 -0.42 -12.09 -13.59
CA ASP A 158 -1.38 -11.22 -12.93
C ASP A 158 -1.74 -11.82 -11.56
N LYS A 159 -1.22 -11.23 -10.48
CA LYS A 159 -1.61 -11.61 -9.12
C LYS A 159 -3.12 -11.45 -8.88
N SER A 160 -3.78 -10.54 -9.61
CA SER A 160 -5.23 -10.35 -9.55
C SER A 160 -6.03 -11.41 -10.30
N ALA A 161 -5.40 -12.24 -11.15
CA ALA A 161 -6.10 -13.33 -11.84
C ALA A 161 -6.59 -14.43 -10.87
N GLY A 162 -6.05 -14.48 -9.65
CA GLY A 162 -6.54 -15.33 -8.56
C GLY A 162 -7.64 -14.69 -7.72
N LEU A 163 -7.87 -13.37 -7.84
CA LEU A 163 -8.89 -12.67 -7.08
C LEU A 163 -10.26 -12.96 -7.69
N ASP A 164 -11.20 -13.39 -6.86
CA ASP A 164 -12.59 -13.45 -7.25
C ASP A 164 -13.10 -12.00 -7.43
N LEU A 165 -13.49 -11.62 -8.65
CA LEU A 165 -14.11 -10.33 -8.94
C LEU A 165 -15.59 -10.49 -9.32
N ALA A 166 -16.16 -11.67 -9.13
CA ALA A 166 -17.57 -11.91 -9.40
C ALA A 166 -18.43 -11.00 -8.50
N PRO A 167 -19.57 -10.48 -9.02
CA PRO A 167 -20.50 -9.71 -8.21
C PRO A 167 -20.97 -10.53 -7.00
N VAL A 168 -20.96 -9.90 -5.82
CA VAL A 168 -21.58 -10.47 -4.62
C VAL A 168 -23.10 -10.34 -4.78
N VAL A 169 -23.80 -11.47 -4.76
CA VAL A 169 -25.26 -11.48 -4.76
C VAL A 169 -25.72 -11.05 -3.37
N VAL A 170 -26.44 -9.93 -3.29
CA VAL A 170 -27.09 -9.50 -2.04
C VAL A 170 -28.18 -10.51 -1.72
N ASN A 171 -27.98 -11.23 -0.62
CA ASN A 171 -28.98 -12.13 -0.06
C ASN A 171 -29.69 -11.40 1.07
N ASP A 172 -30.97 -11.08 0.87
CA ASP A 172 -31.83 -10.57 1.93
C ASP A 172 -32.16 -11.73 2.89
N VAL A 173 -31.25 -11.98 3.83
CA VAL A 173 -31.46 -12.97 4.89
C VAL A 173 -32.24 -12.29 6.02
N ASP A 174 -33.30 -12.94 6.49
CA ASP A 174 -33.96 -12.53 7.72
C ASP A 174 -33.03 -12.87 8.90
N LEU A 175 -32.36 -11.84 9.42
CA LEU A 175 -31.42 -11.96 10.54
C LEU A 175 -32.11 -12.08 11.90
N GLY A 176 -33.45 -12.05 11.95
CA GLY A 176 -34.21 -12.03 13.20
C GLY A 176 -34.15 -10.68 13.95
N LEU A 177 -33.46 -9.69 13.38
CA LEU A 177 -33.32 -8.36 13.97
C LEU A 177 -34.63 -7.55 13.83
N PRO A 178 -34.90 -6.61 14.76
CA PRO A 178 -36.04 -5.70 14.65
C PRO A 178 -36.06 -4.92 13.33
N ALA A 179 -37.24 -4.67 12.78
CA ALA A 179 -37.38 -3.79 11.62
C ALA A 179 -36.88 -2.38 11.96
N ALA A 180 -36.04 -1.81 11.08
CA ALA A 180 -35.37 -0.52 11.29
C ALA A 180 -34.51 -0.46 12.56
N TRP A 181 -33.92 -1.58 12.99
CA TRP A 181 -33.06 -1.66 14.19
C TRP A 181 -32.03 -0.51 14.26
N VAL A 182 -31.43 -0.17 13.12
CA VAL A 182 -30.41 0.88 12.97
C VAL A 182 -30.86 2.26 13.47
N ASP A 183 -32.15 2.59 13.36
CA ASP A 183 -32.69 3.90 13.77
C ASP A 183 -32.65 4.11 15.30
N SER A 184 -32.52 3.01 16.05
CA SER A 184 -32.54 3.00 17.52
C SER A 184 -31.30 2.33 18.13
N ALA A 185 -30.35 1.91 17.29
CA ALA A 185 -29.22 1.11 17.74
C ALA A 185 -28.24 1.95 18.56
N ALA A 186 -27.84 1.42 19.72
CA ALA A 186 -26.70 1.93 20.46
C ALA A 186 -25.44 1.22 19.96
N PHE A 187 -24.64 1.94 19.17
CA PHE A 187 -23.44 1.41 18.53
C PHE A 187 -22.21 1.45 19.45
N ILE A 188 -21.39 0.42 19.34
CA ILE A 188 -19.99 0.44 19.76
C ILE A 188 -19.11 0.09 18.55
N GLU A 189 -18.05 0.86 18.35
CA GLU A 189 -17.00 0.55 17.38
C GLU A 189 -15.92 -0.31 18.07
N ILE A 190 -15.53 -1.42 17.45
CA ILE A 190 -14.61 -2.40 18.03
C ILE A 190 -13.44 -2.64 17.07
N TYR A 191 -12.24 -2.37 17.58
CA TYR A 191 -10.99 -2.84 17.01
C TYR A 191 -10.67 -4.25 17.52
N VAL A 192 -10.95 -5.28 16.72
CA VAL A 192 -10.85 -6.70 17.16
C VAL A 192 -9.47 -7.00 17.76
N ARG A 193 -8.40 -6.64 17.03
CA ARG A 193 -6.99 -6.81 17.45
C ARG A 193 -6.69 -6.25 18.83
N GLY A 194 -7.36 -5.15 19.22
CA GLY A 194 -7.12 -4.46 20.48
C GLY A 194 -8.15 -4.76 21.58
N TYR A 195 -9.17 -5.58 21.33
CA TYR A 195 -10.31 -5.70 22.22
C TYR A 195 -10.18 -6.81 23.26
N GLN A 196 -10.11 -8.08 22.84
CA GLN A 196 -10.01 -9.21 23.75
C GLN A 196 -9.30 -10.38 23.09
N ASP A 197 -8.14 -10.74 23.63
CA ASP A 197 -7.37 -11.94 23.32
C ASP A 197 -7.99 -13.15 24.04
N SER A 198 -8.19 -14.26 23.33
CA SER A 198 -8.74 -15.50 23.86
C SER A 198 -7.73 -16.64 24.05
N ASP A 199 -6.56 -16.58 23.43
CA ASP A 199 -5.59 -17.69 23.39
C ASP A 199 -4.20 -17.35 23.97
N GLY A 200 -3.96 -16.07 24.28
CA GLY A 200 -2.79 -15.57 24.98
C GLY A 200 -1.62 -15.18 24.06
N ASP A 201 -1.84 -15.02 22.76
CA ASP A 201 -0.83 -14.57 21.81
C ASP A 201 -0.57 -13.05 21.83
N GLY A 202 -1.44 -12.28 22.53
CA GLY A 202 -1.37 -10.83 22.66
C GLY A 202 -2.19 -10.06 21.63
N ILE A 203 -2.95 -10.73 20.77
CA ILE A 203 -3.83 -10.17 19.75
C ILE A 203 -5.28 -10.53 20.08
N GLY A 204 -6.17 -9.55 19.98
CA GLY A 204 -7.60 -9.81 20.11
C GLY A 204 -8.19 -10.52 18.89
N ASP A 205 -9.17 -11.39 19.14
CA ASP A 205 -9.70 -12.33 18.15
C ASP A 205 -11.24 -12.47 18.25
N PHE A 206 -11.85 -13.19 17.30
CA PHE A 206 -13.31 -13.36 17.27
C PHE A 206 -13.85 -14.15 18.48
N GLN A 207 -13.13 -15.15 18.98
CA GLN A 207 -13.55 -15.92 20.17
C GLN A 207 -13.53 -15.04 21.42
N GLY A 208 -12.54 -14.16 21.52
CA GLY A 208 -12.44 -13.14 22.55
C GLY A 208 -13.61 -12.17 22.50
N LEU A 209 -13.97 -11.67 21.32
CA LEU A 209 -15.16 -10.82 21.14
C LEU A 209 -16.46 -11.57 21.50
N ILE A 210 -16.63 -12.82 21.05
CA ILE A 210 -17.78 -13.68 21.42
C ILE A 210 -17.93 -13.77 22.94
N SER A 211 -16.83 -13.95 23.67
CA SER A 211 -16.83 -14.04 25.14
C SER A 211 -17.30 -12.77 25.86
N ARG A 212 -17.37 -11.64 25.14
CA ARG A 212 -17.79 -10.34 25.67
C ARG A 212 -19.18 -9.92 25.22
N LEU A 213 -19.88 -10.69 24.40
CA LEU A 213 -21.22 -10.32 23.93
C LEU A 213 -22.22 -10.13 25.07
N ASP A 214 -22.20 -10.98 26.11
CA ASP A 214 -23.06 -10.81 27.30
C ASP A 214 -22.77 -9.49 28.03
N TYR A 215 -21.50 -9.06 28.05
CA TYR A 215 -21.13 -7.77 28.63
C TYR A 215 -21.66 -6.62 27.78
N LEU A 216 -21.51 -6.68 26.46
CA LEU A 216 -22.02 -5.66 25.55
C LEU A 216 -23.55 -5.55 25.62
N GLU A 217 -24.26 -6.68 25.67
CA GLU A 217 -25.72 -6.73 25.90
C GLU A 217 -26.09 -6.04 27.23
N SER A 218 -25.35 -6.32 28.32
CA SER A 218 -25.61 -5.69 29.62
C SER A 218 -25.43 -4.17 29.65
N LEU A 219 -24.62 -3.63 28.73
CA LEU A 219 -24.46 -2.18 28.53
C LEU A 219 -25.60 -1.58 27.71
N GLY A 220 -26.44 -2.40 27.09
CA GLY A 220 -27.50 -1.99 26.17
C GLY A 220 -27.01 -1.74 24.74
N VAL A 221 -25.85 -2.29 24.35
CA VAL A 221 -25.37 -2.26 22.97
C VAL A 221 -26.30 -3.12 22.11
N THR A 222 -26.71 -2.60 20.96
CA THR A 222 -27.56 -3.31 19.98
C THR A 222 -26.97 -3.26 18.57
N GLY A 223 -25.83 -2.58 18.39
CA GLY A 223 -25.06 -2.58 17.16
C GLY A 223 -23.55 -2.60 17.44
N ILE A 224 -22.82 -3.47 16.77
CA ILE A 224 -21.35 -3.47 16.75
C ILE A 224 -20.92 -3.04 15.36
N TRP A 225 -20.05 -2.03 15.30
CA TRP A 225 -19.29 -1.70 14.11
C TRP A 225 -17.87 -2.26 14.28
N LEU A 226 -17.51 -3.22 13.45
CA LEU A 226 -16.16 -3.75 13.42
C LEU A 226 -15.30 -2.85 12.51
N MET A 227 -14.16 -2.41 13.03
CA MET A 227 -13.04 -1.97 12.20
C MET A 227 -12.63 -3.08 11.21
N PRO A 228 -11.84 -2.80 10.16
CA PRO A 228 -11.53 -3.79 9.13
C PRO A 228 -11.11 -5.15 9.69
N ILE A 229 -11.80 -6.20 9.23
CA ILE A 229 -11.58 -7.59 9.64
C ILE A 229 -11.04 -8.47 8.52
N THR A 230 -10.80 -7.89 7.34
CA THR A 230 -10.31 -8.60 6.15
C THR A 230 -8.81 -8.78 6.19
N GLU A 231 -8.29 -9.79 5.47
CA GLU A 231 -6.86 -9.99 5.28
C GLU A 231 -6.18 -8.71 4.76
N SER A 232 -5.09 -8.30 5.39
CA SER A 232 -4.46 -6.99 5.15
C SER A 232 -2.94 -7.03 5.10
N ALA A 233 -2.36 -6.20 4.22
CA ALA A 233 -0.92 -6.10 4.05
C ALA A 233 -0.23 -5.36 5.20
N ASP A 234 -0.97 -4.48 5.88
CA ASP A 234 -0.44 -3.64 6.96
C ASP A 234 -0.27 -4.38 8.28
N ASN A 235 -0.96 -5.52 8.47
CA ASN A 235 -0.97 -6.31 9.70
C ASN A 235 -1.22 -5.46 10.96
N ASP A 236 -1.98 -4.36 10.82
CA ASP A 236 -2.26 -3.39 11.88
C ASP A 236 -3.75 -3.04 11.87
N HIS A 237 -4.11 -1.86 11.37
CA HIS A 237 -5.50 -1.37 11.36
C HIS A 237 -6.36 -2.00 10.25
N GLY A 238 -5.78 -2.72 9.30
CA GLY A 238 -6.51 -3.55 8.34
C GLY A 238 -7.05 -2.81 7.11
N TYR A 239 -6.72 -1.54 6.90
CA TYR A 239 -7.23 -0.76 5.75
C TYR A 239 -6.46 -1.04 4.45
N ALA A 240 -5.28 -1.64 4.52
CA ALA A 240 -4.53 -2.12 3.36
C ALA A 240 -4.99 -3.52 2.92
N VAL A 241 -6.27 -3.66 2.53
CA VAL A 241 -6.93 -4.95 2.24
C VAL A 241 -6.28 -5.70 1.07
N GLU A 242 -5.98 -6.98 1.28
CA GLU A 242 -5.48 -7.91 0.26
C GLU A 242 -6.59 -8.79 -0.34
N ASP A 243 -7.49 -9.32 0.49
CA ASP A 243 -8.64 -10.13 0.07
C ASP A 243 -9.92 -9.74 0.82
N TYR A 244 -10.86 -9.11 0.10
CA TYR A 244 -12.17 -8.71 0.61
C TYR A 244 -13.10 -9.87 0.98
N ARG A 245 -12.75 -11.12 0.63
CA ARG A 245 -13.54 -12.33 0.92
C ARG A 245 -12.94 -13.19 2.03
N ALA A 246 -11.73 -12.87 2.48
CA ALA A 246 -11.10 -13.53 3.61
C ALA A 246 -11.17 -12.65 4.85
N VAL A 247 -11.19 -13.28 6.02
CA VAL A 247 -10.96 -12.60 7.30
C VAL A 247 -9.48 -12.64 7.64
N GLU A 248 -9.00 -11.66 8.40
CA GLU A 248 -7.64 -11.62 8.92
C GLU A 248 -7.37 -12.87 9.77
N THR A 249 -6.28 -13.57 9.44
CA THR A 249 -5.91 -14.85 10.02
C THR A 249 -5.59 -14.74 11.51
N ASP A 250 -5.09 -13.59 11.96
CA ASP A 250 -4.87 -13.30 13.38
C ASP A 250 -6.19 -13.25 14.19
N PHE A 251 -7.34 -13.00 13.55
CA PHE A 251 -8.63 -12.91 14.27
C PHE A 251 -9.36 -14.26 14.33
N GLY A 252 -8.95 -15.23 13.50
CA GLY A 252 -9.54 -16.56 13.41
C GLY A 252 -9.95 -16.93 11.98
N SER A 253 -10.86 -17.90 11.88
CA SER A 253 -11.36 -18.38 10.59
C SER A 253 -12.71 -17.75 10.20
N MET A 254 -13.10 -17.89 8.93
CA MET A 254 -14.44 -17.50 8.49
C MET A 254 -15.55 -18.20 9.31
N THR A 255 -15.31 -19.44 9.76
CA THR A 255 -16.23 -20.16 10.66
C THR A 255 -16.39 -19.46 12.01
N ASP A 256 -15.31 -18.87 12.55
CA ASP A 256 -15.34 -18.12 13.80
C ASP A 256 -16.12 -16.81 13.63
N PHE A 257 -15.98 -16.15 12.47
CA PHE A 257 -16.78 -14.98 12.13
C PHE A 257 -18.27 -15.31 11.97
N GLU A 258 -18.61 -16.41 11.29
CA GLU A 258 -19.99 -16.90 11.20
C GLU A 258 -20.59 -17.21 12.58
N LEU A 259 -19.78 -17.76 13.50
CA LEU A 259 -20.17 -18.00 14.88
C LEU A 259 -20.41 -16.68 15.64
N LEU A 260 -19.54 -15.68 15.46
CA LEU A 260 -19.72 -14.35 16.04
C LEU A 260 -21.04 -13.71 15.60
N LEU A 261 -21.37 -13.77 14.30
CA LEU A 261 -22.64 -13.29 13.77
C LEU A 261 -23.82 -14.01 14.42
N ALA A 262 -23.77 -15.33 14.52
CA ALA A 262 -24.84 -16.13 15.13
C ALA A 262 -25.06 -15.78 16.62
N GLU A 263 -23.98 -15.69 17.39
CA GLU A 263 -24.02 -15.38 18.82
C GLU A 263 -24.45 -13.93 19.09
N ALA A 264 -24.04 -12.97 18.24
CA ALA A 264 -24.47 -11.58 18.35
C ALA A 264 -25.97 -11.44 18.05
N HIS A 265 -26.44 -12.04 16.95
CA HIS A 265 -27.86 -12.00 16.59
C HIS A 265 -28.75 -12.70 17.61
N ALA A 266 -28.27 -13.76 18.29
CA ALA A 266 -28.99 -14.41 19.39
C ALA A 266 -29.26 -13.48 20.59
N ARG A 267 -28.55 -12.34 20.67
CA ARG A 267 -28.67 -11.30 21.69
C ARG A 267 -29.27 -10.00 21.14
N ASP A 268 -29.90 -10.05 19.96
CA ASP A 268 -30.42 -8.88 19.23
C ASP A 268 -29.34 -7.81 18.95
N ILE A 269 -28.07 -8.21 18.84
CA ILE A 269 -26.94 -7.33 18.48
C ILE A 269 -26.67 -7.50 16.99
N ALA A 270 -26.84 -6.42 16.23
CA ALA A 270 -26.47 -6.39 14.82
C ALA A 270 -24.97 -6.12 14.65
N ILE A 271 -24.37 -6.63 13.57
CA ILE A 271 -22.98 -6.37 13.21
C ILE A 271 -22.92 -5.66 11.86
N ILE A 272 -22.12 -4.60 11.78
CA ILE A 272 -21.67 -3.98 10.54
C ILE A 272 -20.14 -4.01 10.49
N ILE A 273 -19.59 -4.05 9.29
CA ILE A 273 -18.15 -4.00 9.02
C ILE A 273 -17.83 -2.71 8.28
N ASP A 274 -16.63 -2.16 8.51
CA ASP A 274 -16.05 -1.05 7.75
C ASP A 274 -15.86 -1.40 6.26
#